data_AF-A0A835SH38-F1
#
_entry.id   AF-A0A835SH38-F1
#
_cell.length_a   1.000
_cell.length_b   1.000
_cell.length_c   1.000
_cell.angle_alpha   90.00
_cell.angle_beta   90.00
_cell.angle_gamma   90.00
#
_symmetry.space_group_name_H-M   'P 1'
#
loop_
_entity.id
_entity.type
_entity.pdbx_description
1 polymer ?
#
loop_
_entity_poly.entity_id
_entity_poly.type
_entity_poly.pdbx_seq_one_letter_code
_entity_poly.pdbx_strand_id
1 'polypeptide(L)'
;MEEYQEVEAQLEKLLEAASDVALEQNRALIAAKNAEIRRAKNVLLTDGVQALEKKVKKGKGLNKQIIADRQQQIKELIEKVYAVPDGMSMAGARRPARAYVKGKKGDPIYINGEFESNPANQEGYYSHTEATQAFEKEWDAAKRAQDERLDRIHQGVTQLGEIAVTLGEEVDRQAPIIDDIEKQVDKATNSLKTNNQKLAGVLKNMRSSRNFCVDIILITVLLAIGAYIYSMFM
;
A
#
# COMPACT_ATOMS: atom_id res chain seq x y z
N MET A 1 -5.84 16.52 -13.25
CA MET A 1 -4.44 16.95 -13.08
C MET A 1 -4.25 17.50 -11.68
N GLU A 2 -5.15 18.34 -11.17
CA GLU A 2 -5.12 18.83 -9.78
C GLU A 2 -5.02 17.71 -8.73
N GLU A 3 -5.88 16.69 -8.78
CA GLU A 3 -5.81 15.55 -7.82
C GLU A 3 -4.50 14.75 -7.90
N TYR A 4 -3.88 14.65 -9.09
CA TYR A 4 -2.60 13.96 -9.23
C TYR A 4 -1.48 14.77 -8.55
N GLN A 5 -1.49 16.10 -8.73
CA GLN A 5 -0.56 16.99 -8.04
C GLN A 5 -0.77 16.99 -6.53
N GLU A 6 -2.01 16.85 -6.07
CA GLU A 6 -2.30 16.74 -4.63
C GLU A 6 -1.70 15.46 -4.03
N VAL A 7 -1.83 14.33 -4.71
CA VAL A 7 -1.21 13.06 -4.27
C VAL A 7 0.32 13.14 -4.36
N GLU A 8 0.88 13.77 -5.39
CA GLU A 8 2.33 14.03 -5.46
C GLU A 8 2.83 14.91 -4.31
N ALA A 9 2.10 15.97 -3.96
CA ALA A 9 2.45 16.84 -2.84
C ALA A 9 2.39 16.11 -1.48
N GLN A 10 1.43 15.19 -1.32
CA GLN A 10 1.36 14.34 -0.12
C GLN A 10 2.51 13.32 -0.07
N LEU A 11 2.94 12.79 -1.22
CA LEU A 11 4.12 11.93 -1.33
C LEU A 11 5.42 12.71 -1.00
N GLU A 12 5.53 13.96 -1.43
CA GLU A 12 6.69 14.81 -1.10
C GLU A 12 6.80 15.05 0.40
N LYS A 13 5.67 15.33 1.08
CA LYS A 13 5.62 15.42 2.55
C LYS A 13 6.02 14.12 3.24
N LEU A 14 5.66 12.97 2.66
CA LEU A 14 6.06 11.66 3.18
C LEU A 14 7.57 11.43 3.04
N LEU A 15 8.18 11.87 1.94
CA LEU A 15 9.62 11.80 1.73
C LEU A 15 10.37 12.73 2.70
N GLU A 16 9.86 13.94 2.92
CA GLU A 16 10.40 14.87 3.92
C GLU A 16 10.32 14.26 5.33
N ALA A 17 9.17 13.73 5.73
CA ALA A 17 9.01 13.06 7.02
C ALA A 17 9.95 11.86 7.17
N ALA A 18 10.16 11.07 6.12
CA ALA A 18 11.13 9.96 6.13
C ALA A 18 12.58 10.47 6.27
N SER A 19 12.91 11.60 5.66
CA SER A 19 14.23 12.23 5.81
C SER A 19 14.46 12.75 7.24
N ASP A 20 13.44 13.35 7.86
CA ASP A 20 13.50 13.79 9.26
C ASP A 20 13.71 12.62 10.22
N VAL A 21 13.07 11.48 9.95
CA VAL A 21 13.26 10.26 10.73
C VAL A 21 14.68 9.72 10.60
N ALA A 22 15.32 9.87 9.44
CA ALA A 22 16.71 9.45 9.25
C ALA A 22 17.71 10.31 10.04
N LEU A 23 17.37 11.56 10.34
CA LEU A 23 18.18 12.48 11.14
C LEU A 23 17.92 12.35 12.66
N GLU A 24 16.79 11.76 13.04
CA GLU A 24 16.39 11.59 14.43
C GLU A 24 17.27 10.55 15.15
N GLN A 25 17.73 10.86 16.38
CA GLN A 25 18.56 9.94 17.17
C GLN A 25 17.75 9.14 18.21
N ASN A 26 16.60 9.67 18.64
CA ASN A 26 15.80 9.01 19.65
C ASN A 26 15.01 7.83 19.07
N ARG A 27 15.40 6.62 19.46
CA ARG A 27 14.78 5.37 19.00
C ARG A 27 13.27 5.30 19.20
N ALA A 28 12.73 5.88 20.27
CA ALA A 28 11.29 5.90 20.53
C ALA A 28 10.57 6.84 19.55
N LEU A 29 11.15 8.02 19.27
CA LEU A 29 10.62 8.97 18.30
C LEU A 29 10.72 8.43 16.86
N ILE A 30 11.83 7.79 16.51
CA ILE A 30 12.00 7.08 15.23
C ILE A 30 10.89 6.06 15.04
N ALA A 31 10.58 5.25 16.05
CA ALA A 31 9.53 4.23 15.96
C ALA A 31 8.13 4.84 15.81
N ALA A 32 7.85 5.93 16.52
CA ALA A 32 6.57 6.66 16.45
C ALA A 32 6.38 7.32 15.07
N LYS A 33 7.35 8.11 14.61
CA LYS A 33 7.32 8.77 13.30
C LYS A 33 7.26 7.74 12.15
N ASN A 34 8.00 6.64 12.23
CA ASN A 34 7.87 5.55 11.25
C ASN A 34 6.47 4.92 11.25
N ALA A 35 5.82 4.79 12.41
CA ALA A 35 4.44 4.30 12.46
C ALA A 35 3.46 5.28 11.79
N GLU A 36 3.70 6.58 11.90
CA GLU A 36 2.93 7.61 11.21
C GLU A 36 3.16 7.58 9.69
N ILE A 37 4.41 7.44 9.24
CA ILE A 37 4.75 7.27 7.81
C ILE A 37 4.01 6.07 7.23
N ARG A 38 3.94 4.94 7.95
CA ARG A 38 3.17 3.76 7.50
C ARG A 38 1.69 4.04 7.33
N ARG A 39 1.06 4.74 8.28
CA ARG A 39 -0.36 5.10 8.19
C ARG A 39 -0.60 6.02 6.99
N ALA A 40 0.20 7.05 6.84
CA ALA A 40 0.10 8.01 5.75
C ALA A 40 0.35 7.35 4.38
N LYS A 41 1.34 6.46 4.28
CA LYS A 41 1.61 5.63 3.09
C LYS A 41 0.41 4.78 2.70
N ASN A 42 -0.22 4.11 3.66
CA ASN A 42 -1.42 3.32 3.41
C ASN A 42 -2.59 4.19 2.93
N VAL A 43 -2.86 5.32 3.58
CA VAL A 43 -3.91 6.27 3.16
C VAL A 43 -3.67 6.77 1.74
N LEU A 44 -2.43 7.08 1.40
CA LEU A 44 -2.09 7.57 0.06
C LEU A 44 -2.30 6.51 -1.03
N LEU A 45 -2.00 5.25 -0.72
CA LEU A 45 -2.26 4.10 -1.60
C LEU A 45 -3.76 3.77 -1.72
N THR A 46 -4.54 3.85 -0.63
CA THR A 46 -5.97 3.51 -0.67
C THR A 46 -6.82 4.63 -1.22
N ASP A 47 -6.66 5.85 -0.71
CA ASP A 47 -7.61 6.93 -0.98
C ASP A 47 -7.14 7.75 -2.18
N GLY A 48 -5.85 8.07 -2.24
CA GLY A 48 -5.25 8.85 -3.33
C GLY A 48 -5.13 8.05 -4.62
N VAL A 49 -4.30 7.00 -4.59
CA VAL A 49 -3.97 6.20 -5.78
C VAL A 49 -5.21 5.50 -6.36
N GLN A 50 -6.06 4.85 -5.53
CA GLN A 50 -7.26 4.20 -6.08
C GLN A 50 -8.27 5.20 -6.67
N ALA A 51 -8.35 6.43 -6.13
CA ALA A 51 -9.19 7.47 -6.73
C ALA A 51 -8.67 7.88 -8.12
N LEU A 52 -7.35 8.00 -8.27
CA LEU A 52 -6.70 8.26 -9.56
C LEU A 52 -6.95 7.11 -10.55
N GLU A 53 -6.80 5.86 -10.12
CA GLU A 53 -7.08 4.67 -10.95
C GLU A 53 -8.52 4.64 -11.48
N LYS A 54 -9.51 4.91 -10.61
CA LYS A 54 -10.93 4.97 -10.99
C LYS A 54 -11.22 6.08 -12.02
N LYS A 55 -10.38 7.11 -12.08
CA LYS A 55 -10.53 8.27 -12.98
C LYS A 55 -9.67 8.17 -14.25
N VAL A 56 -8.74 7.21 -14.35
CA VAL A 56 -7.91 6.96 -15.55
C VAL A 56 -8.77 6.91 -16.82
N LYS A 57 -9.90 6.19 -16.76
CA LYS A 57 -10.83 5.98 -17.89
C LYS A 57 -11.92 7.05 -18.00
N LYS A 58 -11.92 8.08 -17.14
CA LYS A 58 -12.94 9.14 -17.11
C LYS A 58 -12.37 10.44 -17.72
N GLY A 59 -13.17 11.08 -18.57
CA GLY A 59 -12.82 12.38 -19.18
C GLY A 59 -13.34 12.52 -20.61
N LYS A 60 -13.38 13.75 -21.13
CA LYS A 60 -13.67 14.02 -22.55
C LYS A 60 -12.34 13.97 -23.34
N GLY A 61 -12.34 13.34 -24.51
CA GLY A 61 -11.17 13.31 -25.41
C GLY A 61 -10.09 12.26 -25.08
N LEU A 62 -10.45 11.13 -24.48
CA LEU A 62 -9.49 10.07 -24.16
C LEU A 62 -8.92 9.40 -25.43
N ASN A 63 -7.59 9.39 -25.55
CA ASN A 63 -6.83 8.59 -26.52
C ASN A 63 -6.08 7.46 -25.78
N LYS A 64 -5.75 6.36 -26.47
CA LYS A 64 -4.99 5.22 -25.92
C LYS A 64 -3.66 5.63 -25.30
N GLN A 65 -2.96 6.57 -25.93
CA GLN A 65 -1.70 7.12 -25.41
C GLN A 65 -1.93 7.82 -24.07
N ILE A 66 -2.94 8.70 -23.98
CA ILE A 66 -3.26 9.45 -22.76
C ILE A 66 -3.65 8.50 -21.60
N ILE A 67 -4.36 7.41 -21.89
CA ILE A 67 -4.70 6.40 -20.87
C ILE A 67 -3.45 5.66 -20.40
N ALA A 68 -2.60 5.23 -21.33
CA ALA A 68 -1.35 4.53 -21.02
C ALA A 68 -0.40 5.42 -20.21
N ASP A 69 -0.28 6.69 -20.58
CA ASP A 69 0.54 7.67 -19.87
C ASP A 69 0.03 7.86 -18.43
N ARG A 70 -1.29 7.99 -18.23
CA ARG A 70 -1.89 8.09 -16.89
C ARG A 70 -1.67 6.83 -16.06
N GLN A 71 -1.78 5.65 -16.67
CA GLN A 71 -1.51 4.38 -15.99
C GLN A 71 -0.04 4.27 -15.60
N GLN A 72 0.87 4.70 -16.47
CA GLN A 72 2.30 4.71 -16.19
C GLN A 72 2.63 5.68 -15.05
N GLN A 73 2.05 6.88 -15.05
CA GLN A 73 2.20 7.86 -13.96
C GLN A 73 1.72 7.29 -12.62
N ILE A 74 0.58 6.62 -12.59
CA ILE A 74 0.06 5.99 -11.37
C ILE A 74 0.98 4.85 -10.91
N LYS A 75 1.49 4.03 -11.84
CA LYS A 75 2.42 2.95 -11.51
C LYS A 75 3.73 3.50 -10.90
N GLU A 76 4.27 4.55 -11.50
CA GLU A 76 5.47 5.23 -11.00
C GLU A 76 5.21 5.85 -9.62
N LEU A 77 4.03 6.44 -9.42
CA LEU A 77 3.61 6.99 -8.13
C LEU A 77 3.54 5.90 -7.05
N ILE A 78 2.92 4.76 -7.34
CA ILE A 78 2.86 3.59 -6.44
C ILE A 78 4.28 3.13 -6.07
N GLU A 79 5.17 3.01 -7.06
CA GLU A 79 6.55 2.57 -6.82
C GLU A 79 7.30 3.55 -5.90
N LYS A 80 7.19 4.86 -6.16
CA LYS A 80 7.78 5.89 -5.30
C LYS A 80 7.25 5.84 -3.88
N VAL A 81 5.94 5.63 -3.70
CA VAL A 81 5.29 5.49 -2.40
C VAL A 81 5.84 4.28 -1.66
N TYR A 82 5.97 3.13 -2.32
CA TYR A 82 6.56 1.92 -1.74
C TYR A 82 8.04 2.09 -1.36
N ALA A 83 8.80 2.85 -2.13
CA ALA A 83 10.20 3.14 -1.89
C ALA A 83 10.46 4.03 -0.66
N VAL A 84 9.43 4.74 -0.15
CA VAL A 84 9.56 5.55 1.07
C VAL A 84 9.92 4.67 2.28
N PRO A 85 11.04 4.94 2.97
CA PRO A 85 11.43 4.23 4.19
C PRO A 85 10.44 4.49 5.33
N ASP A 86 9.90 3.43 5.91
CA ASP A 86 8.85 3.49 6.94
C ASP A 86 9.20 2.64 8.19
N GLY A 87 10.48 2.28 8.31
CA GLY A 87 11.03 1.47 9.40
C GLY A 87 10.57 0.00 9.40
N MET A 88 9.76 -0.43 8.43
CA MET A 88 9.39 -1.82 8.19
C MET A 88 9.98 -2.23 6.86
N SER A 89 11.20 -2.77 6.89
CA SER A 89 11.78 -3.33 5.67
C SER A 89 10.87 -4.44 5.14
N MET A 90 10.21 -4.17 4.00
CA MET A 90 9.50 -5.19 3.21
C MET A 90 10.43 -6.30 2.70
N ALA A 91 11.74 -6.17 2.93
CA ALA A 91 12.72 -7.24 2.84
C ALA A 91 13.77 -7.07 3.95
N GLY A 92 13.82 -8.00 4.91
CA GLY A 92 14.99 -8.14 5.78
C GLY A 92 14.91 -7.46 7.14
N ALA A 93 13.95 -7.85 7.97
CA ALA A 93 14.15 -8.03 9.40
C ALA A 93 12.96 -8.82 9.98
N ARG A 94 12.80 -10.07 9.53
CA ARG A 94 12.22 -11.06 10.44
C ARG A 94 13.01 -10.93 11.74
N ARG A 95 12.32 -10.60 12.83
CA ARG A 95 12.86 -10.67 14.19
C ARG A 95 13.88 -11.82 14.22
N PRO A 96 15.12 -11.63 14.69
CA PRO A 96 16.03 -12.77 14.82
C PRO A 96 15.25 -13.81 15.63
N ALA A 97 14.97 -14.95 15.00
CA ALA A 97 14.34 -16.05 15.69
C ALA A 97 15.30 -16.35 16.85
N ARG A 98 14.90 -15.99 18.08
CA ARG A 98 15.60 -16.45 19.26
C ARG A 98 15.47 -17.96 19.20
N ALA A 99 16.52 -18.63 18.73
CA ALA A 99 16.64 -20.07 18.87
C ALA A 99 16.53 -20.34 20.36
N TYR A 100 15.49 -21.06 20.77
CA TYR A 100 15.38 -21.55 22.13
C TYR A 100 16.51 -22.56 22.33
N VAL A 101 17.64 -22.09 22.87
CA VAL A 101 18.70 -22.97 23.33
C VAL A 101 18.17 -23.65 24.58
N LYS A 102 17.74 -24.90 24.44
CA LYS A 102 17.43 -25.77 25.57
C LYS A 102 18.70 -25.88 26.42
N GLY A 103 18.75 -25.14 27.52
CA GLY A 103 19.83 -25.25 28.49
C GLY A 103 20.00 -26.71 28.91
N LYS A 104 21.24 -27.18 28.99
CA LYS A 104 21.55 -28.50 29.56
C LYS A 104 20.88 -28.57 30.93
N LYS A 105 20.12 -29.65 31.19
CA LYS A 105 19.64 -29.94 32.55
C LYS A 105 20.88 -29.95 33.45
N GLY A 106 20.98 -28.99 34.35
CA GLY A 106 21.99 -29.02 35.41
C GLY A 106 21.75 -30.26 36.27
N ASP A 107 22.85 -30.84 36.76
CA ASP A 107 22.76 -31.96 37.70
C ASP A 107 21.98 -31.54 38.96
N PRO A 108 21.17 -32.44 39.55
CA PRO A 108 20.46 -32.14 40.78
C PRO A 108 21.48 -31.84 41.89
N ILE A 109 21.36 -30.64 42.47
CA ILE A 109 22.12 -30.24 43.65
C ILE A 109 21.51 -30.97 44.85
N TYR A 110 22.26 -31.89 45.45
CA TYR A 110 21.88 -32.50 46.72
C TYR A 110 22.43 -31.64 47.86
N ILE A 111 21.55 -30.93 48.56
CA ILE A 111 21.90 -30.18 49.78
C ILE A 111 21.87 -31.19 50.94
N ASN A 112 23.00 -31.83 51.21
CA ASN A 112 23.23 -32.48 52.49
C ASN A 112 23.77 -31.42 53.46
N GLY A 113 22.86 -30.64 54.05
CA GLY A 113 23.19 -29.75 55.16
C GLY A 113 22.60 -30.33 56.44
N GLU A 114 23.45 -30.76 57.37
CA GLU A 114 23.03 -31.00 58.75
C GLU A 114 22.35 -29.74 59.30
N PHE A 115 21.12 -29.94 59.78
CA PHE A 115 20.18 -28.92 60.24
C PHE A 115 20.55 -28.41 61.64
N GLU A 116 21.74 -27.85 61.83
CA GLU A 116 22.11 -27.27 63.14
C GLU A 116 22.58 -25.81 63.10
N SER A 117 22.69 -25.20 61.91
CA SER A 117 23.09 -23.79 61.79
C SER A 117 22.20 -22.99 60.84
N ASN A 118 20.88 -23.20 60.86
CA ASN A 118 19.97 -22.34 60.12
C ASN A 118 19.84 -20.99 60.85
N PRO A 119 20.37 -19.87 60.31
CA PRO A 119 20.23 -18.55 60.93
C PRO A 119 18.76 -18.11 61.04
N ALA A 120 17.84 -18.72 60.28
CA ALA A 120 16.41 -18.49 60.40
C ALA A 120 15.76 -19.07 61.68
N ASN A 121 16.46 -19.95 62.42
CA ASN A 121 15.99 -20.46 63.72
C ASN A 121 16.43 -19.58 64.90
N GLN A 122 17.13 -18.47 64.65
CA GLN A 122 17.52 -17.54 65.70
C GLN A 122 16.37 -16.59 66.04
N GLU A 123 15.91 -16.61 67.30
CA GLU A 123 14.87 -15.73 67.81
C GLU A 123 15.33 -14.26 67.67
N GLY A 124 14.67 -13.49 66.80
CA GLY A 124 15.05 -12.10 66.45
C GLY A 124 15.67 -11.89 65.05
N TYR A 125 15.88 -12.96 64.27
CA TYR A 125 16.38 -12.86 62.88
C TYR A 125 15.44 -12.07 61.95
N TYR A 126 14.13 -12.16 62.20
CA TYR A 126 13.10 -11.30 61.60
C TYR A 126 12.63 -10.23 62.59
N SER A 127 13.55 -9.50 63.22
CA SER A 127 13.17 -8.27 63.88
C SER A 127 12.74 -7.28 62.80
N HIS A 128 11.42 -7.11 62.62
CA HIS A 128 10.83 -6.02 61.84
C HIS A 128 11.17 -4.70 62.52
N THR A 129 12.39 -4.22 62.29
CA THR A 129 12.76 -2.85 62.59
C THR A 129 11.83 -1.91 61.83
N GLU A 130 11.59 -0.72 62.38
CA GLU A 130 10.71 0.30 61.78
C GLU A 130 11.12 0.64 60.33
N ALA A 131 12.43 0.52 60.03
CA ALA A 131 13.00 0.64 58.69
C ALA A 131 12.51 -0.44 57.70
N THR A 132 12.35 -1.69 58.14
CA THR A 132 11.85 -2.79 57.28
C THR A 132 10.38 -2.57 56.90
N GLN A 133 9.55 -2.09 57.85
CA GLN A 133 8.13 -1.82 57.57
C GLN A 133 7.94 -0.62 56.62
N ALA A 134 8.81 0.39 56.71
CA ALA A 134 8.81 1.51 55.77
C ALA A 134 9.18 1.04 54.35
N PHE A 135 10.20 0.18 54.24
CA PHE A 135 10.61 -0.41 52.97
C PHE A 135 9.53 -1.29 52.33
N GLU A 136 8.84 -2.14 53.11
CA GLU A 136 7.73 -2.95 52.60
C GLU A 136 6.58 -2.11 52.05
N LYS A 137 6.23 -1.01 52.74
CA LYS A 137 5.19 -0.08 52.26
C LYS A 137 5.59 0.63 50.96
N GLU A 138 6.84 1.06 50.84
CA GLU A 138 7.36 1.69 49.62
C GLU A 138 7.42 0.69 48.47
N TRP A 139 7.85 -0.54 48.74
CA TRP A 139 7.86 -1.64 47.79
C TRP A 139 6.46 -1.98 47.28
N ASP A 140 5.48 -2.08 48.17
CA ASP A 140 4.09 -2.37 47.82
C ASP A 140 3.44 -1.24 46.99
N ALA A 141 3.79 0.02 47.29
CA ALA A 141 3.34 1.16 46.50
C ALA A 141 3.97 1.16 45.09
N ALA A 142 5.28 0.89 45.00
CA ALA A 142 5.98 0.77 43.73
C ALA A 142 5.45 -0.40 42.89
N LYS A 143 5.13 -1.53 43.52
CA LYS A 143 4.54 -2.70 42.88
C LYS A 143 3.16 -2.38 42.29
N ARG A 144 2.28 -1.74 43.05
CA ARG A 144 0.96 -1.30 42.56
C ARG A 144 1.06 -0.35 41.35
N ALA A 145 1.99 0.59 41.39
CA ALA A 145 2.23 1.50 40.27
C ALA A 145 2.75 0.76 39.02
N GLN A 146 3.51 -0.32 39.16
CA GLN A 146 3.93 -1.15 38.04
C GLN A 146 2.77 -1.98 37.46
N ASP A 147 1.94 -2.57 38.31
CA ASP A 147 0.77 -3.36 37.87
C ASP A 147 -0.21 -2.48 37.05
N GLU A 148 -0.47 -1.25 37.49
CA GLU A 148 -1.31 -0.30 36.72
C GLU A 148 -0.72 0.04 35.34
N ARG A 149 0.62 0.08 35.21
CA ARG A 149 1.28 0.31 33.93
C ARG A 149 1.21 -0.93 33.04
N LEU A 150 1.31 -2.13 33.61
CA LEU A 150 1.15 -3.38 32.90
C LEU A 150 -0.27 -3.55 32.37
N ASP A 151 -1.30 -3.13 33.12
CA ASP A 151 -2.69 -3.16 32.67
C ASP A 151 -2.92 -2.25 31.45
N ARG A 152 -2.34 -1.05 31.44
CA ARG A 152 -2.42 -0.16 30.25
C ARG A 152 -1.72 -0.77 29.04
N ILE A 153 -0.59 -1.42 29.25
CA ILE A 153 0.12 -2.14 28.17
C ILE A 153 -0.73 -3.32 27.69
N HIS A 154 -1.33 -4.07 28.59
CA HIS A 154 -2.20 -5.20 28.26
C HIS A 154 -3.38 -4.76 27.38
N GLN A 155 -4.07 -3.68 27.76
CA GLN A 155 -5.16 -3.12 26.95
C GLN A 155 -4.69 -2.63 25.57
N GLY A 156 -3.53 -1.95 25.51
CA GLY A 156 -2.95 -1.50 24.25
C GLY A 156 -2.57 -2.65 23.32
N VAL A 157 -2.04 -3.75 23.87
CA VAL A 157 -1.69 -4.96 23.10
C VAL A 157 -2.94 -5.68 22.60
N THR A 158 -4.01 -5.76 23.40
CA THR A 158 -5.29 -6.33 22.97
C THR A 158 -5.89 -5.56 21.81
N GLN A 159 -5.91 -4.23 21.87
CA GLN A 159 -6.38 -3.39 20.75
C GLN A 159 -5.53 -3.57 19.49
N LEU A 160 -4.19 -3.65 19.62
CA LEU A 160 -3.32 -3.93 18.49
C LEU A 160 -3.60 -5.31 17.87
N GLY A 161 -3.96 -6.30 18.69
CA GLY A 161 -4.38 -7.62 18.22
C GLY A 161 -5.67 -7.57 17.38
N GLU A 162 -6.69 -6.86 17.85
CA GLU A 162 -7.96 -6.69 17.14
C GLU A 162 -7.76 -5.96 15.78
N ILE A 163 -6.93 -4.92 15.76
CA ILE A 163 -6.59 -4.20 14.51
C ILE A 163 -5.82 -5.12 13.55
N ALA A 164 -4.89 -5.93 14.04
CA ALA A 164 -4.12 -6.84 13.21
C ALA A 164 -4.99 -7.93 12.56
N VAL A 165 -5.98 -8.46 13.29
CA VAL A 165 -6.96 -9.42 12.75
C VAL A 165 -7.82 -8.75 11.68
N THR A 166 -8.35 -7.56 11.97
CA THR A 166 -9.16 -6.78 11.01
C THR A 166 -8.37 -6.48 9.73
N LEU A 167 -7.08 -6.14 9.86
CA LEU A 167 -6.23 -5.84 8.73
C LEU A 167 -5.88 -7.11 7.92
N GLY A 168 -5.74 -8.26 8.57
CA GLY A 168 -5.58 -9.55 7.91
C GLY A 168 -6.81 -9.92 7.08
N GLU A 169 -8.00 -9.77 7.66
CA GLU A 169 -9.27 -10.02 6.95
C GLU A 169 -9.47 -9.08 5.76
N GLU A 170 -9.11 -7.81 5.88
CA GLU A 170 -9.21 -6.84 4.79
C GLU A 170 -8.17 -7.10 3.69
N VAL A 171 -6.96 -7.56 4.03
CA VAL A 171 -5.95 -8.01 3.05
C VAL A 171 -6.43 -9.24 2.27
N ASP A 172 -7.02 -10.23 2.96
CA ASP A 172 -7.60 -11.42 2.31
C ASP A 172 -8.80 -11.04 1.42
N ARG A 173 -9.56 -10.00 1.81
CA ARG A 173 -10.68 -9.45 1.01
C ARG A 173 -10.23 -8.69 -0.23
N GLN A 174 -8.97 -8.23 -0.28
CA GLN A 174 -8.39 -7.56 -1.44
C GLN A 174 -7.77 -8.53 -2.47
N ALA A 175 -7.62 -9.82 -2.15
CA ALA A 175 -7.11 -10.83 -3.07
C ALA A 175 -7.91 -10.97 -4.40
N PRO A 176 -9.26 -10.95 -4.43
CA PRO A 176 -10.02 -11.07 -5.68
C PRO A 176 -10.12 -9.78 -6.52
N ILE A 177 -9.64 -8.63 -6.03
CA ILE A 177 -9.80 -7.35 -6.74
C ILE A 177 -8.82 -7.21 -7.91
N ILE A 178 -7.64 -7.84 -7.84
CA ILE A 178 -6.62 -7.77 -8.89
C ILE A 178 -7.07 -8.52 -10.16
N ASP A 179 -7.67 -9.70 -10.02
CA ASP A 179 -8.18 -10.51 -11.14
C ASP A 179 -9.33 -9.82 -11.89
N ASP A 180 -10.19 -9.10 -11.17
CA ASP A 180 -11.30 -8.36 -11.75
C ASP A 180 -10.85 -7.08 -12.46
N ILE A 181 -9.75 -6.47 -12.01
CA ILE A 181 -9.10 -5.34 -12.70
C ILE A 181 -8.50 -5.82 -14.03
N GLU A 182 -7.76 -6.94 -14.03
CA GLU A 182 -7.15 -7.50 -15.24
C GLU A 182 -8.22 -7.85 -16.28
N LYS A 183 -9.29 -8.56 -15.87
CA LYS A 183 -10.42 -8.89 -16.76
C LYS A 183 -11.12 -7.65 -17.33
N GLN A 184 -11.28 -6.59 -16.53
CA GLN A 184 -11.90 -5.35 -16.99
C GLN A 184 -10.99 -4.53 -17.91
N VAL A 185 -9.66 -4.63 -17.76
CA VAL A 185 -8.69 -4.05 -18.68
C VAL A 185 -8.72 -4.77 -20.03
N ASP A 186 -8.71 -6.11 -20.03
CA ASP A 186 -8.78 -6.90 -21.26
C ASP A 186 -10.07 -6.66 -22.04
N LYS A 187 -11.21 -6.62 -21.34
CA LYS A 187 -12.52 -6.33 -21.96
C LYS A 187 -12.56 -4.94 -22.60
N ALA A 188 -11.97 -3.94 -21.93
CA ALA A 188 -11.87 -2.58 -22.47
C ALA A 188 -10.93 -2.51 -23.69
N THR A 189 -9.77 -3.19 -23.63
CA THR A 189 -8.80 -3.27 -24.73
C THR A 189 -9.39 -3.92 -25.97
N ASN A 190 -10.11 -5.03 -25.79
CA ASN A 190 -10.79 -5.73 -26.88
C ASN A 190 -11.89 -4.87 -27.52
N SER A 191 -12.71 -4.21 -26.71
CA SER A 191 -13.74 -3.28 -27.21
C SER A 191 -13.14 -2.12 -28.02
N LEU A 192 -12.00 -1.58 -27.58
CA LEU A 192 -11.27 -0.53 -28.30
C LEU A 192 -10.64 -1.04 -29.61
N LYS A 193 -10.15 -2.28 -29.65
CA LYS A 193 -9.61 -2.90 -30.87
C LYS A 193 -10.71 -3.08 -31.91
N THR A 194 -11.87 -3.62 -31.51
CA THR A 194 -13.03 -3.79 -32.40
C THR A 194 -13.55 -2.45 -32.91
N ASN A 195 -13.64 -1.42 -32.05
CA ASN A 195 -14.09 -0.09 -32.48
C ASN A 195 -13.11 0.60 -33.44
N ASN A 196 -11.80 0.43 -33.26
CA ASN A 196 -10.81 0.91 -34.23
C ASN A 196 -10.92 0.20 -35.58
N GLN A 197 -11.14 -1.12 -35.57
CA GLN A 197 -11.36 -1.88 -36.81
C GLN A 197 -12.62 -1.41 -37.55
N LYS A 198 -13.71 -1.13 -36.81
CA LYS A 198 -14.94 -0.54 -37.39
C LYS A 198 -14.69 0.85 -37.99
N LEU A 199 -13.98 1.72 -37.27
CA LEU A 199 -13.63 3.06 -37.76
C LEU A 199 -12.75 3.00 -39.02
N ALA A 200 -11.74 2.13 -39.04
CA ALA A 200 -10.90 1.91 -40.22
C ALA A 200 -11.72 1.37 -41.41
N GLY A 201 -12.68 0.48 -41.14
CA GLY A 201 -13.64 0.00 -42.15
C GLY A 201 -14.50 1.12 -42.72
N VAL A 202 -15.08 1.98 -41.87
CA VAL A 202 -15.88 3.14 -42.30
C VAL A 202 -15.05 4.11 -43.14
N LEU A 203 -13.80 4.40 -42.72
CA LEU A 203 -12.90 5.27 -43.47
C LEU A 203 -12.58 4.71 -44.86
N LYS A 204 -12.33 3.40 -44.97
CA LYS A 204 -12.10 2.73 -46.25
C LYS A 204 -13.33 2.79 -47.15
N ASN A 205 -14.52 2.57 -46.57
CA ASN A 205 -15.79 2.64 -47.29
C ASN A 205 -16.09 4.07 -47.78
N MET A 206 -15.82 5.11 -46.98
CA MET A 206 -15.94 6.51 -47.40
C MET A 206 -15.02 6.81 -48.60
N ARG A 207 -13.76 6.36 -48.56
CA ARG A 207 -12.81 6.56 -49.67
C ARG A 207 -13.30 5.85 -50.95
N SER A 208 -13.90 4.67 -50.82
CA SER A 208 -14.48 3.95 -51.97
C SER A 208 -15.69 4.66 -52.57
N SER A 209 -16.58 5.23 -51.74
CA SER A 209 -17.75 5.97 -52.22
C SER A 209 -17.36 7.23 -53.01
N ARG A 210 -16.28 7.91 -52.61
CA ARG A 210 -15.78 9.10 -53.30
C ARG A 210 -15.26 8.76 -54.69
N ASN A 211 -14.50 7.68 -54.82
CA ASN A 211 -13.99 7.24 -56.12
C ASN A 211 -15.16 6.86 -57.06
N PHE A 212 -16.18 6.18 -56.53
CA PHE A 212 -17.38 5.85 -57.30
C PHE A 212 -18.14 7.09 -57.81
N CYS A 213 -18.26 8.13 -56.98
CA CYS A 213 -18.88 9.39 -57.39
C CYS A 213 -18.08 10.13 -58.48
N VAL A 214 -16.74 10.12 -58.38
CA VAL A 214 -15.85 10.73 -59.38
C VAL A 214 -15.96 10.04 -60.73
N ASP A 215 -16.01 8.70 -60.76
CA ASP A 215 -16.14 7.94 -62.01
C ASP A 215 -17.46 8.23 -62.75
N ILE A 216 -18.58 8.34 -62.02
CA ILE A 216 -19.88 8.69 -62.62
C ILE A 216 -19.83 10.07 -63.28
N ILE A 217 -19.25 11.08 -62.60
CA ILE A 217 -19.14 12.44 -63.16
C ILE A 217 -18.26 12.42 -64.42
N LEU A 218 -17.14 11.69 -64.39
CA LEU A 218 -16.19 11.61 -65.50
C LEU A 218 -16.82 10.95 -66.74
N ILE A 219 -17.59 9.87 -66.56
CA ILE A 219 -18.36 9.24 -67.66
C ILE A 219 -19.38 10.21 -68.25
N THR A 220 -20.07 10.98 -67.41
CA THR A 220 -21.08 11.95 -67.86
C THR A 220 -20.46 13.04 -68.74
N VAL A 221 -19.27 13.54 -68.38
CA VAL A 221 -18.54 14.54 -69.18
C VAL A 221 -18.06 13.94 -70.51
N LEU A 222 -17.53 12.71 -70.51
CA LEU A 222 -17.11 12.05 -71.74
C LEU A 222 -18.29 11.82 -72.70
N LEU A 223 -19.45 11.42 -72.19
CA LEU A 223 -20.66 11.26 -73.00
C LEU A 223 -21.13 12.59 -73.59
N ALA A 224 -21.09 13.69 -72.80
CA ALA A 224 -21.44 15.01 -73.30
C ALA A 224 -20.52 15.48 -74.44
N ILE A 225 -19.20 15.29 -74.29
CA ILE A 225 -18.23 15.63 -75.34
C ILE A 225 -18.43 14.74 -76.58
N GLY A 226 -18.63 13.44 -76.39
CA GLY A 226 -18.88 12.50 -77.50
C GLY A 226 -20.15 12.86 -78.28
N ALA A 227 -21.24 13.18 -77.59
CA ALA A 227 -22.49 13.63 -78.21
C ALA A 227 -22.32 14.96 -78.95
N TYR A 228 -21.56 15.91 -78.38
CA TYR A 228 -21.24 17.18 -79.03
C TYR A 228 -20.47 16.97 -80.34
N ILE A 229 -19.41 16.16 -80.33
CA ILE A 229 -18.62 15.84 -81.52
C ILE A 229 -19.49 15.13 -82.57
N TYR A 230 -20.34 14.20 -82.15
CA TYR A 230 -21.27 13.51 -83.06
C TYR A 230 -22.24 14.50 -83.72
N SER A 231 -22.83 15.42 -82.96
CA SER A 231 -23.72 16.46 -83.49
C SER A 231 -23.02 17.51 -84.36
N MET A 232 -21.69 17.63 -84.26
CA MET A 232 -20.90 18.54 -85.08
C MET A 232 -20.48 17.89 -86.42
N PHE A 233 -20.31 16.57 -86.44
CA PHE A 233 -19.83 15.83 -87.61
C PHE A 233 -20.94 15.14 -88.41
N MET A 234 -22.11 14.90 -87.81
CA MET A 234 -23.29 14.34 -88.47
C MET A 234 -24.36 15.41 -88.59
#